data_AF-A0A6M2D0Z4-F1
#
_entry.id   AF-A0A6M2D0Z4-F1
#
_cell.length_a   1.000
_cell.length_b   1.000
_cell.length_c   1.000
_cell.angle_alpha   90.00
_cell.angle_beta   90.00
_cell.angle_gamma   90.00
#
_symmetry.space_group_name_H-M   'P 1'
#
loop_
_entity.id
_entity.type
_entity.pdbx_description
1 polymer ?
#
loop_
_entity_poly.entity_id
_entity_poly.type
_entity_poly.pdbx_seq_one_letter_code
_entity_poly.pdbx_strand_id
1 'polypeptide(L)'
;SRYLHFVSDFPHLIKCLRNGLLKCSVNTPDGDVSLWHVKKTHDLDFKSLTLKAMPGITKCHVEPTSFEQQRVSYAFQLFGERVLQGLHLCKDEIEQESRHTPIIT
;
A
#
# COMPACT_ATOMS: atom_id res chain seq x y z
N SER A 1 1.87 -18.62 39.89
CA SER A 1 2.64 -18.48 38.65
C SER A 1 2.58 -17.03 38.21
N ARG A 2 3.70 -16.38 37.84
CA ARG A 2 3.74 -15.00 37.34
C ARG A 2 4.20 -15.03 35.88
N TYR A 3 3.41 -14.46 34.99
CA TYR A 3 3.74 -14.35 33.57
C TYR A 3 4.02 -12.89 33.22
N LEU A 4 5.08 -12.66 32.45
CA LEU A 4 5.40 -11.37 31.87
C LEU A 4 5.08 -11.45 30.37
N HIS A 5 4.10 -10.66 29.94
CA HIS A 5 3.71 -10.60 28.53
C HIS A 5 4.37 -9.39 27.88
N PHE A 6 4.99 -9.61 26.73
CA PHE A 6 5.54 -8.55 25.91
C PHE A 6 4.55 -8.25 24.78
N VAL A 7 4.02 -7.03 24.75
CA VAL A 7 3.06 -6.59 23.74
C VAL A 7 3.69 -5.43 22.99
N SER A 8 3.70 -5.53 21.66
CA SER A 8 4.12 -4.43 20.80
C SER A 8 2.92 -3.56 20.43
N ASP A 9 3.18 -2.29 20.19
CA ASP A 9 2.17 -1.36 19.71
C ASP A 9 1.82 -1.69 18.25
N PHE A 10 0.81 -2.53 18.08
CA PHE A 10 0.37 -3.02 16.78
C PHE A 10 0.04 -1.89 15.78
N PRO A 11 -0.73 -0.84 16.15
CA PRO A 11 -0.95 0.31 15.28
C PRO A 11 0.36 0.95 14.77
N HIS A 12 1.37 1.05 15.63
CA HIS A 12 2.68 1.59 15.24
C HIS A 12 3.47 0.64 14.34
N LEU A 13 3.36 -0.67 14.51
CA LEU A 13 3.98 -1.64 13.60
C LEU A 13 3.45 -1.50 12.17
N ILE A 14 2.12 -1.38 12.01
CA ILE A 14 1.50 -1.18 10.69
C ILE A 14 1.95 0.12 10.05
N LYS A 15 2.07 1.20 10.83
CA LYS A 15 2.66 2.46 10.36
C LYS A 15 4.11 2.28 9.89
N CYS A 16 4.94 1.60 10.68
CA CYS A 16 6.34 1.36 10.35
C CYS A 16 6.48 0.52 9.07
N LEU A 17 5.65 -0.52 8.91
CA LEU A 17 5.59 -1.32 7.70
C LEU A 17 5.26 -0.46 6.47
N ARG A 18 4.21 0.35 6.54
CA ARG A 18 3.85 1.30 5.48
C ARG A 18 5.00 2.25 5.13
N ASN A 19 5.64 2.83 6.14
CA ASN A 19 6.76 3.75 5.93
C ASN A 19 8.01 3.07 5.36
N GLY A 20 8.23 1.79 5.68
CA GLY A 20 9.27 0.96 5.08
C GLY A 20 8.99 0.72 3.59
N LEU A 21 7.78 0.27 3.28
CA LEU A 21 7.34 -0.02 1.91
C LEU A 21 7.27 1.22 1.00
N LEU A 22 7.16 2.43 1.58
CA LEU A 22 7.25 3.69 0.83
C LEU A 22 8.69 4.00 0.38
N LYS A 23 9.70 3.47 1.08
CA LYS A 23 11.12 3.73 0.79
C LYS A 23 11.72 2.64 -0.08
N CYS A 24 11.41 1.39 0.23
CA CYS A 24 12.00 0.22 -0.42
C CYS A 24 10.93 -0.86 -0.60
N SER A 25 11.10 -1.70 -1.61
CA SER A 25 10.34 -2.92 -1.72
C SER A 25 10.88 -4.00 -0.78
N VAL A 26 10.05 -5.01 -0.51
CA VAL A 26 10.42 -6.17 0.31
C VAL A 26 10.45 -7.39 -0.60
N ASN A 27 11.60 -8.04 -0.67
CA ASN A 27 11.75 -9.29 -1.39
C ASN A 27 11.18 -10.44 -0.56
N THR A 28 10.17 -11.12 -1.11
CA THR A 28 9.64 -12.38 -0.59
C THR A 28 10.07 -13.52 -1.51
N PRO A 29 10.07 -14.79 -1.04
CA PRO A 29 10.43 -15.93 -1.89
C PRO A 29 9.62 -16.02 -3.20
N ASP A 30 8.41 -15.47 -3.20
CA ASP A 30 7.48 -15.49 -4.32
C ASP A 30 7.55 -14.23 -5.21
N GLY A 31 8.27 -13.17 -4.80
CA GLY A 31 8.42 -11.96 -5.60
C GLY A 31 8.72 -10.68 -4.81
N ASP A 32 8.66 -9.55 -5.50
CA ASP A 32 8.90 -8.23 -4.91
C ASP A 32 7.58 -7.58 -4.45
N VAL A 33 7.46 -7.29 -3.15
CA VAL A 33 6.34 -6.56 -2.58
C VAL A 33 6.67 -5.08 -2.54
N SER A 34 6.06 -4.32 -3.45
CA SER A 34 6.23 -2.87 -3.54
C SER A 34 4.91 -2.12 -3.55
N LEU A 35 4.91 -0.91 -2.98
CA LEU A 35 3.78 0.03 -3.10
C LEU A 35 3.62 0.62 -4.50
N TRP A 36 4.52 0.28 -5.45
CA TRP A 36 4.39 0.68 -6.84
C TRP A 36 3.06 0.21 -7.44
N HIS A 37 2.68 -1.05 -7.20
CA HIS A 37 1.41 -1.61 -7.66
C HIS A 37 0.22 -0.80 -7.13
N VAL A 38 0.25 -0.43 -5.85
CA VAL A 38 -0.82 0.35 -5.21
C VAL A 38 -0.89 1.78 -5.77
N LYS A 39 0.26 2.44 -5.96
CA LYS A 39 0.33 3.76 -6.59
C LYS A 39 -0.26 3.73 -7.99
N LYS A 40 0.13 2.74 -8.80
CA LYS A 40 -0.36 2.60 -10.16
C LYS A 40 -1.85 2.34 -10.23
N THR A 41 -2.35 1.46 -9.37
CA THR A 41 -3.79 1.20 -9.22
C THR A 41 -4.54 2.48 -8.87
N HIS A 42 -4.02 3.26 -7.92
CA HIS A 42 -4.62 4.53 -7.53
C HIS A 42 -4.67 5.51 -8.72
N ASP A 43 -3.62 5.59 -9.53
CA ASP A 43 -3.61 6.49 -10.69
C ASP A 43 -4.58 6.06 -11.80
N LEU A 44 -4.79 4.76 -11.99
CA LEU A 44 -5.80 4.21 -12.89
C LEU A 44 -7.22 4.51 -12.37
N ASP A 45 -7.48 4.21 -11.10
CA ASP A 45 -8.78 4.45 -10.45
C ASP A 45 -9.11 5.95 -10.36
N PHE A 46 -8.10 6.79 -10.11
CA PHE A 46 -8.29 8.24 -10.01
C PHE A 46 -8.78 8.85 -11.32
N LYS A 47 -8.34 8.30 -12.46
CA LYS A 47 -8.77 8.70 -13.81
C LYS A 47 -10.18 8.21 -14.16
N SER A 48 -10.72 7.23 -13.43
CA SER A 48 -12.11 6.79 -13.61
C SER A 48 -13.08 7.91 -13.21
N LEU A 49 -13.95 8.30 -14.14
CA LEU A 49 -14.91 9.40 -13.94
C LEU A 49 -16.25 8.94 -13.36
N THR A 50 -16.61 7.67 -13.50
CA THR A 50 -17.96 7.16 -13.21
C THR A 50 -18.01 6.28 -11.97
N LEU A 51 -17.10 5.32 -11.84
CA LEU A 51 -17.06 4.38 -10.72
C LEU A 51 -15.61 4.22 -10.26
N LYS A 52 -15.34 4.70 -9.04
CA LYS A 52 -14.05 4.52 -8.37
C LYS A 52 -14.14 3.34 -7.42
N ALA A 53 -13.20 2.40 -7.54
CA ALA A 53 -13.04 1.30 -6.62
C ALA A 53 -12.46 1.78 -5.26
N MET A 54 -11.65 2.84 -5.28
CA MET A 54 -10.94 3.34 -4.10
C MET A 54 -11.23 4.81 -3.78
N PRO A 55 -12.49 5.25 -3.68
CA PRO A 55 -12.83 6.68 -3.58
C PRO A 55 -12.31 7.36 -2.30
N GLY A 56 -12.02 6.58 -1.24
CA GLY A 56 -11.46 7.07 0.01
C GLY A 56 -9.94 7.03 0.09
N ILE A 57 -9.28 6.46 -0.91
CA ILE A 57 -7.81 6.41 -0.99
C ILE A 57 -7.37 7.58 -1.84
N THR A 58 -6.56 8.44 -1.22
CA THR A 58 -6.06 9.67 -1.82
C THR A 58 -4.55 9.65 -1.89
N LYS A 59 -3.96 10.68 -2.52
CA LYS A 59 -2.52 10.89 -2.55
C LYS A 59 -1.86 10.83 -1.16
N CYS A 60 -2.54 11.27 -0.10
CA CYS A 60 -2.09 11.21 1.28
C CYS A 60 -1.81 9.78 1.80
N HIS A 61 -2.32 8.75 1.12
CA HIS A 61 -2.13 7.35 1.49
C HIS A 61 -0.95 6.72 0.75
N VAL A 62 -0.80 7.04 -0.53
CA VAL A 62 0.21 6.45 -1.43
C VAL A 62 1.50 7.27 -1.49
N GLU A 63 1.42 8.59 -1.30
CA GLU A 63 2.54 9.54 -1.28
C GLU A 63 2.39 10.52 -0.10
N PRO A 64 2.43 10.02 1.15
CA PRO A 64 2.24 10.86 2.33
C PRO A 64 3.43 11.80 2.58
N THR A 65 3.11 13.03 2.99
CA THR A 65 4.04 13.97 3.60
C THR A 65 4.53 13.49 4.97
N SER A 66 5.58 14.12 5.53
CA SER A 66 6.13 13.76 6.85
C SER A 66 5.08 13.77 7.97
N PHE A 67 4.11 14.69 7.92
CA PHE A 67 3.01 14.74 8.89
C PHE A 67 2.02 13.58 8.69
N GLU A 68 1.69 13.26 7.44
CA GLU A 68 0.75 12.19 7.08
C GLU A 68 1.32 10.80 7.34
N GLN A 69 2.64 10.63 7.26
CA GLN A 69 3.34 9.39 7.64
C GLN A 69 3.13 9.02 9.11
N GLN A 70 2.87 10.00 9.98
CA GLN A 70 2.55 9.76 11.39
C GLN A 70 1.10 9.36 11.61
N ARG A 71 0.20 9.61 10.65
CA ARG A 71 -1.21 9.25 10.76
C ARG A 71 -1.37 7.75 10.54
N VAL A 72 -1.57 7.03 11.65
CA VAL A 72 -1.73 5.58 11.66
C VAL A 72 -2.99 5.15 10.90
N SER A 73 -4.07 5.94 10.95
CA SER A 73 -5.31 5.69 10.21
C SER A 73 -5.08 5.51 8.70
N TYR A 74 -4.15 6.27 8.13
CA TYR A 74 -3.82 6.17 6.70
C TYR A 74 -3.07 4.88 6.37
N ALA A 75 -2.25 4.35 7.27
CA ALA A 75 -1.63 3.05 7.09
C ALA A 75 -2.69 1.93 7.09
N PHE A 76 -3.65 1.98 8.00
CA PHE A 76 -4.75 1.01 8.04
C PHE A 76 -5.64 1.08 6.80
N GLN A 77 -5.94 2.29 6.32
CA GLN A 77 -6.71 2.47 5.09
C GLN A 77 -5.94 1.96 3.85
N LEU A 78 -4.62 2.15 3.81
CA LEU A 78 -3.76 1.67 2.72
C LEU A 78 -3.73 0.14 2.64
N PHE A 79 -3.70 -0.55 3.79
CA PHE A 79 -3.79 -2.02 3.84
C PHE A 79 -5.23 -2.53 3.99
N GLY A 80 -6.21 -1.69 3.67
CA GLY A 80 -7.61 -2.00 3.78
C GLY A 80 -8.19 -2.66 2.54
N GLU A 81 -9.42 -3.16 2.68
CA GLU A 81 -10.12 -3.91 1.63
C GLU A 81 -10.34 -3.12 0.34
N ARG A 82 -10.54 -1.79 0.42
CA ARG A 82 -10.72 -0.95 -0.78
C ARG A 82 -9.50 -1.03 -1.70
N VAL A 83 -8.30 -1.01 -1.13
CA VAL A 83 -7.06 -1.13 -1.91
C VAL A 83 -6.94 -2.50 -2.55
N LEU A 84 -7.30 -3.55 -1.82
CA LEU A 84 -7.36 -4.91 -2.36
C LEU A 84 -8.34 -5.02 -3.53
N GLN A 85 -9.53 -4.44 -3.41
CA GLN A 85 -10.54 -4.42 -4.47
C GLN A 85 -10.03 -3.66 -5.71
N GLY A 86 -9.37 -2.51 -5.52
CA GLY A 86 -8.74 -1.77 -6.61
C GLY A 86 -7.66 -2.60 -7.31
N LEU A 87 -6.79 -3.27 -6.56
CA LEU A 87 -5.74 -4.14 -7.11
C LEU A 87 -6.32 -5.29 -7.94
N HIS A 88 -7.41 -5.91 -7.47
CA HIS A 88 -8.10 -6.95 -8.23
C HIS A 88 -8.75 -6.42 -9.50
N LEU A 89 -9.34 -5.22 -9.44
CA LEU A 89 -9.98 -4.60 -10.61
C LEU A 89 -8.96 -4.25 -11.70
N CYS A 90 -7.77 -3.77 -11.32
CA CYS A 90 -6.73 -3.33 -12.26
C CYS A 90 -5.62 -4.37 -12.48
N LYS A 91 -5.86 -5.64 -12.13
CA LYS A 91 -4.83 -6.68 -12.09
C LYS A 91 -4.15 -6.85 -13.46
N ASP A 92 -4.96 -6.97 -14.51
CA ASP A 92 -4.47 -7.27 -15.85
C ASP A 92 -3.64 -6.11 -16.42
N GLU A 93 -4.07 -4.86 -16.19
CA GLU A 93 -3.32 -3.67 -16.62
C GLU A 93 -1.98 -3.55 -15.90
N ILE A 94 -1.97 -3.82 -14.59
CA ILE A 94 -0.75 -3.74 -13.77
C ILE A 94 0.25 -4.83 -14.15
N GLU A 95 -0.21 -6.07 -14.36
CA GLU A 95 0.64 -7.18 -14.80
C GLU A 95 1.20 -7.01 -16.21
N GLN A 96 0.47 -6.31 -17.09
CA GLN A 96 1.01 -5.93 -18.40
C GLN A 96 2.12 -4.89 -18.25
N GLU A 97 1.93 -3.86 -17.42
CA GLU A 97 2.91 -2.78 -17.29
C GLU A 97 4.18 -3.19 -16.53
N SER A 98 4.07 -4.07 -15.53
CA SER A 98 5.23 -4.61 -14.79
C SER A 98 6.15 -5.45 -15.67
N ARG A 99 5.63 -6.06 -16.74
CA ARG A 99 6.45 -6.77 -17.75
C ARG A 99 7.24 -5.85 -18.68
N HIS A 100 6.84 -4.57 -18.80
CA HIS A 100 7.48 -3.61 -19.70
C HIS A 100 8.45 -2.65 -18.99
N THR A 101 8.32 -2.49 -17.68
CA THR A 101 9.24 -1.66 -16.88
C THR A 101 10.17 -2.57 -16.09
N PRO A 102 11.48 -2.64 -16.40
CA PRO A 102 12.40 -3.36 -15.53
C PRO A 102 12.36 -2.68 -14.16
N ILE A 103 11.99 -3.44 -13.13
CA ILE A 103 12.14 -3.03 -11.73
C ILE A 103 13.64 -2.86 -11.54
N ILE A 104 14.11 -1.61 -11.50
CA ILE A 104 15.51 -1.30 -11.27
C ILE A 104 15.80 -1.67 -9.81
N THR A 105 16.48 -2.80 -9.64
CA THR A 105 17.04 -3.27 -8.36
C THR A 105 18.15 -2.35 -7.88
#